data_AF-A0A961W246-F1
#
_entry.id   AF-A0A961W246-F1
#
_cell.length_a   1.000
_cell.length_b   1.000
_cell.length_c   1.000
_cell.angle_alpha   90.00
_cell.angle_beta   90.00
_cell.angle_gamma   90.00
#
_symmetry.space_group_name_H-M   'P 1'
#
loop_
_entity.id
_entity.type
_entity.pdbx_description
1 polymer ?
#
loop_
_entity_poly.entity_id
_entity_poly.type
_entity_poly.pdbx_seq_one_letter_code
_entity_poly.pdbx_strand_id
1 'polypeptide(L)'
;MLIQATSEIDKIEALIHASVARRLFGRWKAMNASGALPAGEAFRVPLLGDATDFCMILSPLDGTFHYTYYGRAIINLVGYDMTDRTVRDLGGDLSATFEPQYRAALETRQPVYFTFRSMVTTDVHRWERLVLPVTHGENGIRLIVFTKPVFMLGELLNSVFAASHDGILALSHIEGQDRADDFLIELANESASIMLDRPEGELFRQRASVVFDGDALSPLLDACRKVTARGAARSMEVPVASEKGFKTFRAAVNPMPGGVVLTLADISKEVGSREELRRQRDEMRFTTETLEANAARLADLAEELETAHGRLSEEIRQREVVEAELRVLAETDALTGLFNRRRFFAQAETEMVRARRMGSKFSLAVIDIDHFKQINDTYGHNFGDAILTSAADQMCQVLRTRLDILGRIGGEEFAVLMPGSDTEGARHVAERLREACTLVTVGEGKDAQAFSITVSIGVAEFDGDVTIDALYHRADCALYEAKRAGRDRVEVGCGDRSAA
;
A
#
# COMPACT_ATOMS: atom_id res chain seq x y z
N MET A 1 64.36 -5.37 -36.71
CA MET A 1 64.57 -6.57 -37.55
C MET A 1 63.67 -6.54 -38.78
N LEU A 2 64.23 -6.69 -39.99
CA LEU A 2 63.49 -6.80 -41.25
C LEU A 2 62.67 -8.11 -41.29
N ILE A 3 61.41 -8.05 -41.74
CA ILE A 3 60.54 -9.23 -41.91
C ILE A 3 60.43 -9.61 -43.39
N GLN A 4 60.15 -8.64 -44.25
CA GLN A 4 60.00 -8.82 -45.69
C GLN A 4 60.28 -7.49 -46.41
N ALA A 5 60.81 -7.55 -47.63
CA ALA A 5 61.01 -6.42 -48.52
C ALA A 5 60.71 -6.82 -49.97
N THR A 6 60.13 -5.92 -50.76
CA THR A 6 59.86 -6.12 -52.19
C THR A 6 59.90 -4.79 -52.94
N SER A 7 60.32 -4.84 -54.20
CA SER A 7 60.26 -3.73 -55.16
C SER A 7 59.31 -3.99 -56.33
N GLU A 8 58.62 -5.14 -56.34
CA GLU A 8 57.67 -5.50 -57.40
C GLU A 8 56.34 -4.75 -57.19
N ILE A 9 55.93 -3.94 -58.18
CA ILE A 9 54.77 -3.04 -58.08
C ILE A 9 53.48 -3.79 -57.67
N ASP A 10 53.21 -4.95 -58.28
CA ASP A 10 51.99 -5.72 -57.99
C ASP A 10 51.99 -6.31 -56.58
N LYS A 11 53.16 -6.74 -56.09
CA LYS A 11 53.31 -7.22 -54.70
C LYS A 11 53.16 -6.08 -53.71
N ILE A 12 53.70 -4.91 -54.02
CA ILE A 12 53.56 -3.71 -53.17
C ILE A 12 52.07 -3.36 -53.01
N GLU A 13 51.31 -3.35 -54.11
CA GLU A 13 49.88 -3.02 -54.09
C GLU A 13 49.06 -3.97 -53.21
N ALA A 14 49.40 -5.27 -53.24
CA ALA A 14 48.78 -6.29 -52.40
C ALA A 14 49.20 -6.21 -50.91
N LEU A 15 50.43 -5.76 -50.62
CA LEU A 15 51.01 -5.79 -49.27
C LEU A 15 50.81 -4.51 -48.44
N ILE A 16 50.49 -3.37 -49.07
CA ILE A 16 50.23 -2.12 -48.34
C ILE A 16 48.92 -2.24 -47.54
N HIS A 17 48.98 -2.03 -46.22
CA HIS A 17 47.81 -2.11 -45.33
C HIS A 17 47.16 -0.73 -45.15
N ALA A 18 47.96 0.31 -44.89
CA ALA A 18 47.45 1.66 -44.70
C ALA A 18 46.81 2.21 -45.99
N SER A 19 45.53 2.59 -45.89
CA SER A 19 44.79 3.22 -47.00
C SER A 19 45.46 4.50 -47.49
N VAL A 20 46.10 5.26 -46.59
CA VAL A 20 46.88 6.47 -46.89
C VAL A 20 48.11 6.13 -47.74
N ALA A 21 48.88 5.10 -47.36
CA ALA A 21 50.02 4.64 -48.14
C ALA A 21 49.61 4.12 -49.52
N ARG A 22 48.46 3.44 -49.61
CA ARG A 22 47.93 2.94 -50.89
C ARG A 22 47.58 4.08 -51.84
N ARG A 23 46.99 5.17 -51.33
CA ARG A 23 46.75 6.40 -52.13
C ARG A 23 48.05 7.05 -52.58
N LEU A 24 49.03 7.18 -51.68
CA LEU A 24 50.33 7.77 -52.00
C LEU A 24 51.07 6.95 -53.07
N PHE A 25 51.06 5.62 -52.94
CA PHE A 25 51.61 4.69 -53.93
C PHE A 25 50.90 4.78 -55.27
N GLY A 26 49.56 4.80 -55.27
CA GLY A 26 48.75 4.93 -56.48
C GLY A 26 49.05 6.24 -57.23
N ARG A 27 49.22 7.35 -56.50
CA ARG A 27 49.63 8.64 -57.09
C ARG A 27 51.01 8.55 -57.74
N TRP A 28 51.98 7.93 -57.05
CA TRP A 28 53.33 7.71 -57.60
C TRP A 28 53.30 6.83 -58.85
N LYS A 29 52.55 5.71 -58.82
CA LYS A 29 52.38 4.78 -59.96
C LYS A 29 51.76 5.48 -61.17
N ALA A 30 50.73 6.30 -60.96
CA ALA A 30 50.08 7.06 -62.02
C ALA A 30 51.03 8.05 -62.72
N MET A 31 51.91 8.70 -61.95
CA MET A 31 52.88 9.64 -62.50
C MET A 31 54.10 8.96 -63.14
N ASN A 32 54.43 7.73 -62.73
CA ASN A 32 55.49 6.91 -63.32
C ASN A 32 55.03 6.06 -64.53
N ALA A 33 53.80 6.27 -65.03
CA ALA A 33 53.25 5.47 -66.12
C ALA A 33 54.06 5.54 -67.43
N SER A 34 54.85 6.60 -67.63
CA SER A 34 55.76 6.77 -68.77
C SER A 34 57.15 6.18 -68.56
N GLY A 35 57.41 5.51 -67.43
CA GLY A 35 58.72 4.97 -67.05
C GLY A 35 59.73 6.01 -66.56
N ALA A 36 59.29 7.26 -66.36
CA ALA A 36 60.11 8.34 -65.79
C ALA A 36 59.71 8.60 -64.33
N LEU A 37 60.71 8.81 -63.46
CA LEU A 37 60.46 9.11 -62.05
C LEU A 37 59.52 10.32 -61.88
N PRO A 38 58.53 10.24 -60.97
CA PRO A 38 57.64 11.37 -60.71
C PRO A 38 58.38 12.62 -60.22
N ALA A 39 57.87 13.80 -60.60
CA ALA A 39 58.39 15.09 -60.17
C ALA A 39 58.26 15.28 -58.65
N GLY A 40 59.37 15.57 -57.96
CA GLY A 40 59.38 15.78 -56.51
C GLY A 40 58.48 16.94 -56.05
N GLU A 41 58.24 17.92 -56.91
CA GLU A 41 57.32 19.05 -56.68
C GLU A 41 55.86 18.59 -56.48
N ALA A 42 55.50 17.37 -56.87
CA ALA A 42 54.18 16.81 -56.59
C ALA A 42 54.07 16.22 -55.17
N PHE A 43 55.20 15.98 -54.49
CA PHE A 43 55.28 15.29 -53.19
C PHE A 43 55.84 16.17 -52.05
N ARG A 44 55.85 17.49 -52.23
CA ARG A 44 56.18 18.44 -51.16
C ARG A 44 55.13 18.37 -50.04
N VAL A 45 55.57 18.58 -48.81
CA VAL A 45 54.80 18.42 -47.56
C VAL A 45 53.35 18.94 -47.64
N PRO A 46 53.07 20.17 -48.13
CA PRO A 46 51.69 20.67 -48.21
C PRO A 46 50.76 19.88 -49.14
N LEU A 47 51.33 19.14 -50.10
CA LEU A 47 50.62 18.34 -51.10
C LEU A 47 50.50 16.85 -50.72
N LEU A 48 51.09 16.44 -49.61
CA LEU A 48 50.99 15.06 -49.09
C LEU A 48 49.66 14.82 -48.36
N GLY A 49 48.92 15.88 -48.00
CA GLY A 49 47.60 15.77 -47.39
C GLY A 49 47.65 15.03 -46.05
N ASP A 50 46.79 14.02 -45.90
CA ASP A 50 46.71 13.16 -44.71
C ASP A 50 47.91 12.21 -44.53
N ALA A 51 48.76 12.06 -45.55
CA ALA A 51 50.01 11.30 -45.44
C ALA A 51 51.12 12.09 -44.73
N THR A 52 50.99 13.41 -44.64
CA THR A 52 52.01 14.34 -44.13
C THR A 52 52.60 13.88 -42.80
N ASP A 53 51.75 13.58 -41.82
CA ASP A 53 52.19 13.25 -40.46
C ASP A 53 52.93 11.91 -40.34
N PHE A 54 52.77 11.02 -41.33
CA PHE A 54 53.36 9.68 -41.39
C PHE A 54 54.43 9.55 -42.48
N CYS A 55 54.86 10.67 -43.07
CA CYS A 55 55.88 10.72 -44.09
C CYS A 55 57.20 11.32 -43.59
N MET A 56 58.28 10.91 -44.24
CA MET A 56 59.63 11.48 -44.12
C MET A 56 60.13 11.79 -45.53
N ILE A 57 60.97 12.82 -45.66
CA ILE A 57 61.62 13.14 -46.93
C ILE A 57 63.13 13.02 -46.74
N LEU A 58 63.76 12.15 -47.51
CA LEU A 58 65.19 11.91 -47.42
C LEU A 58 65.91 12.36 -48.69
N SER A 59 67.11 12.93 -48.52
CA SER A 59 68.03 13.29 -49.60
C SER A 59 69.33 12.49 -49.48
N PRO A 60 69.90 11.96 -50.57
CA PRO A 60 71.23 11.38 -50.55
C PRO A 60 72.29 12.42 -50.12
N LEU A 61 73.16 12.06 -49.18
CA LEU A 61 74.27 12.90 -48.69
C LEU A 61 75.45 12.01 -48.27
N ASP A 62 76.64 12.24 -48.82
CA ASP A 62 77.91 11.60 -48.44
C ASP A 62 77.84 10.07 -48.20
N GLY A 63 77.22 9.36 -49.13
CA GLY A 63 77.08 7.90 -49.10
C GLY A 63 76.05 7.37 -48.11
N THR A 64 75.26 8.24 -47.48
CA THR A 64 74.08 7.91 -46.66
C THR A 64 72.87 8.78 -47.05
N PHE A 65 71.85 8.87 -46.19
CA PHE A 65 70.64 9.65 -46.42
C PHE A 65 70.38 10.61 -45.26
N HIS A 66 70.05 11.86 -45.60
CA HIS A 66 69.70 12.95 -44.70
C HIS A 66 68.19 13.17 -44.66
N TYR A 67 67.61 13.29 -43.47
CA TYR A 67 66.19 13.57 -43.26
C TYR A 67 65.91 15.07 -43.36
N THR A 68 65.31 15.49 -44.46
CA THR A 68 64.88 16.88 -44.68
C THR A 68 63.48 17.19 -44.14
N TYR A 69 62.71 16.16 -43.84
CA TYR A 69 61.40 16.27 -43.20
C TYR A 69 61.10 15.00 -42.41
N TYR A 70 60.50 15.16 -41.23
CA TYR A 70 60.09 14.07 -40.36
C TYR A 70 58.69 14.35 -39.82
N GLY A 71 57.72 13.50 -40.18
CA GLY A 71 56.30 13.70 -39.89
C GLY A 71 55.97 13.70 -38.40
N ARG A 72 55.02 14.54 -37.98
CA ARG A 72 54.69 14.78 -36.58
C ARG A 72 54.13 13.54 -35.86
N ALA A 73 53.33 12.72 -36.52
CA ALA A 73 52.83 11.49 -35.92
C ALA A 73 53.94 10.46 -35.71
N ILE A 74 54.96 10.44 -36.59
CA ILE A 74 56.14 9.60 -36.38
C ILE A 74 56.88 10.06 -35.12
N ILE A 75 57.13 11.37 -34.96
CA ILE A 75 57.78 11.93 -33.76
C ILE A 75 57.04 11.51 -32.49
N ASN A 76 55.72 11.66 -32.48
CA ASN A 76 54.90 11.27 -31.33
C ASN A 76 54.97 9.77 -31.03
N LEU A 77 55.11 8.93 -32.06
CA LEU A 77 55.17 7.47 -31.91
C LEU A 77 56.55 6.98 -31.47
N VAL A 78 57.64 7.56 -31.97
CA VAL A 78 59.01 7.08 -31.70
C VAL A 78 59.72 7.87 -30.60
N GLY A 79 59.20 9.04 -30.23
CA GLY A 79 59.71 9.87 -29.13
C GLY A 79 60.92 10.74 -29.48
N TYR A 80 61.35 10.78 -30.75
CA TYR A 80 62.48 11.61 -31.21
C TYR A 80 62.25 12.15 -32.62
N ASP A 81 62.94 13.26 -32.94
CA ASP A 81 62.91 13.92 -34.24
C ASP A 81 64.26 13.75 -34.95
N MET A 82 64.21 13.21 -36.18
CA MET A 82 65.39 12.99 -37.02
C MET A 82 65.58 14.09 -38.06
N THR A 83 64.75 15.14 -38.08
CA THR A 83 64.93 16.27 -38.98
C THR A 83 66.35 16.82 -38.85
N ASP A 84 66.97 17.06 -39.99
CA ASP A 84 68.37 17.48 -40.16
C ASP A 84 69.44 16.47 -39.72
N ARG A 85 69.06 15.24 -39.38
CA ARG A 85 69.98 14.12 -39.07
C ARG A 85 70.10 13.14 -40.22
N THR A 86 71.03 12.20 -40.10
CA THR A 86 71.25 11.13 -41.08
C THR A 86 70.64 9.80 -40.64
N VAL A 87 70.45 8.88 -41.58
CA VAL A 87 70.02 7.50 -41.28
C VAL A 87 70.98 6.79 -40.35
N ARG A 88 72.28 7.11 -40.39
CA ARG A 88 73.31 6.55 -39.49
C ARG A 88 73.15 7.00 -38.04
N ASP A 89 72.46 8.12 -37.80
CA ASP A 89 72.15 8.58 -36.45
C ASP A 89 71.00 7.77 -35.81
N LEU A 90 70.33 6.91 -36.59
CA LEU A 90 69.43 5.89 -36.03
C LEU A 90 70.27 4.79 -35.37
N GLY A 91 69.81 4.28 -34.21
CA GLY A 91 70.45 3.15 -33.53
C GLY A 91 70.75 1.97 -34.48
N GLY A 92 71.86 1.27 -34.24
CA GLY A 92 72.53 0.39 -35.22
C GLY A 92 71.61 -0.59 -35.96
N ASP A 93 70.69 -1.25 -35.27
CA ASP A 93 69.76 -2.22 -35.89
C ASP A 93 68.79 -1.59 -36.91
N LEU A 94 68.37 -0.34 -36.69
CA LEU A 94 67.46 0.38 -37.58
C LEU A 94 68.21 0.94 -38.79
N SER A 95 69.39 1.55 -38.58
CA SER A 95 70.23 2.01 -39.70
C SER A 95 70.60 0.85 -40.62
N ALA A 96 71.05 -0.27 -40.06
CA ALA A 96 71.39 -1.48 -40.82
C ALA A 96 70.19 -2.08 -41.58
N THR A 97 68.96 -1.90 -41.08
CA THR A 97 67.74 -2.35 -41.75
C THR A 97 67.31 -1.40 -42.88
N PHE A 98 67.38 -0.08 -42.67
CA PHE A 98 66.81 0.91 -43.58
C PHE A 98 67.74 1.31 -44.71
N GLU A 99 69.04 1.49 -44.42
CA GLU A 99 70.00 2.01 -45.39
C GLU A 99 70.11 1.15 -46.67
N PRO A 100 70.11 -0.20 -46.60
CA PRO A 100 70.08 -1.03 -47.81
C PRO A 100 68.81 -0.84 -48.66
N GLN A 101 67.65 -0.63 -48.02
CA GLN A 101 66.37 -0.48 -48.73
C GLN A 101 66.26 0.90 -49.40
N TYR A 102 66.73 1.95 -48.74
CA TYR A 102 66.79 3.29 -49.33
C TYR A 102 67.78 3.35 -50.49
N ARG A 103 68.93 2.68 -50.36
CA ARG A 103 69.91 2.53 -51.43
C ARG A 103 69.33 1.77 -52.63
N ALA A 104 68.64 0.66 -52.39
CA ALA A 104 67.96 -0.10 -53.44
C ALA A 104 66.93 0.75 -54.19
N ALA A 105 66.10 1.53 -53.49
CA ALA A 105 65.13 2.44 -54.12
C ALA A 105 65.80 3.52 -54.97
N LEU A 106 66.92 4.07 -54.50
CA LEU A 106 67.70 5.09 -55.20
C LEU A 106 68.34 4.56 -56.49
N GLU A 107 69.02 3.41 -56.40
CA GLU A 107 69.77 2.79 -57.50
C GLU A 107 68.87 2.21 -58.58
N THR A 108 67.82 1.49 -58.17
CA THR A 108 66.89 0.85 -59.12
C THR A 108 65.85 1.82 -59.68
N ARG A 109 65.67 2.98 -59.04
CA ARG A 109 64.59 3.94 -59.32
C ARG A 109 63.19 3.30 -59.22
N GLN A 110 63.08 2.23 -58.43
CA GLN A 110 61.82 1.51 -58.16
C GLN A 110 61.36 1.80 -56.73
N PRO A 111 60.04 1.70 -56.45
CA PRO A 111 59.54 1.84 -55.11
C PRO A 111 59.92 0.60 -54.30
N VAL A 112 60.12 0.76 -53.00
CA VAL A 112 60.45 -0.35 -52.10
C VAL A 112 59.46 -0.37 -50.95
N TYR A 113 58.80 -1.50 -50.75
CA TYR A 113 57.95 -1.73 -49.59
C TYR A 113 58.60 -2.78 -48.69
N PHE A 114 58.62 -2.53 -47.39
CA PHE A 114 59.09 -3.51 -46.42
C PHE A 114 58.36 -3.40 -45.09
N THR A 115 58.34 -4.51 -44.35
CA THR A 115 57.85 -4.52 -42.97
C THR A 115 58.97 -4.94 -42.03
N PHE A 116 58.99 -4.34 -40.83
CA PHE A 116 60.03 -4.59 -39.84
C PHE A 116 59.45 -4.56 -38.42
N ARG A 117 60.13 -5.23 -37.48
CA ARG A 117 59.87 -5.11 -36.03
C ARG A 117 60.81 -4.06 -35.45
N SER A 118 60.25 -3.11 -34.70
CA SER A 118 61.00 -2.16 -33.88
C SER A 118 60.94 -2.59 -32.41
N MET A 119 62.06 -2.49 -31.69
CA MET A 119 62.14 -2.69 -30.23
C MET A 119 62.24 -1.36 -29.47
N VAL A 120 62.02 -0.23 -30.14
CA VAL A 120 62.27 1.11 -29.58
C VAL A 120 61.09 1.66 -28.78
N THR A 121 59.92 1.04 -28.88
CA THR A 121 58.72 1.35 -28.08
C THR A 121 58.50 0.25 -27.03
N THR A 122 57.90 0.58 -25.89
CA THR A 122 57.55 -0.39 -24.82
C THR A 122 56.74 -1.58 -25.32
N ASP A 123 56.07 -1.42 -26.46
CA ASP A 123 55.33 -2.45 -27.18
C ASP A 123 56.04 -2.85 -28.49
N VAL A 124 56.12 -4.16 -28.75
CA VAL A 124 56.72 -4.72 -29.97
C VAL A 124 55.75 -4.55 -31.14
N HIS A 125 55.84 -3.44 -31.86
CA HIS A 125 55.00 -3.20 -33.04
C HIS A 125 55.63 -3.73 -34.34
N ARG A 126 54.78 -4.28 -35.22
CA ARG A 126 55.12 -4.51 -36.64
C ARG A 126 54.82 -3.22 -37.42
N TRP A 127 55.82 -2.72 -38.12
CA TRP A 127 55.72 -1.50 -38.93
C TRP A 127 55.69 -1.85 -40.41
N GLU A 128 54.89 -1.11 -41.18
CA GLU A 128 55.01 -1.05 -42.63
C GLU A 128 55.73 0.24 -43.05
N ARG A 129 56.53 0.13 -44.12
CA ARG A 129 57.26 1.26 -44.68
C ARG A 129 57.28 1.18 -46.21
N LEU A 130 56.92 2.28 -46.84
CA LEU A 130 56.88 2.44 -48.29
C LEU A 130 57.84 3.57 -48.69
N VAL A 131 58.77 3.27 -49.59
CA VAL A 131 59.81 4.18 -50.09
C VAL A 131 59.53 4.47 -51.55
N LEU A 132 59.41 5.76 -51.89
CA LEU A 132 59.08 6.22 -53.24
C LEU A 132 60.16 7.17 -53.75
N PRO A 133 60.96 6.79 -54.76
CA PRO A 133 61.94 7.69 -55.36
C PRO A 133 61.24 8.74 -56.23
N VAL A 134 61.65 10.00 -56.12
CA VAL A 134 61.13 11.13 -56.91
C VAL A 134 62.28 12.03 -57.37
N THR A 135 62.11 12.75 -58.47
CA THR A 135 63.16 13.67 -58.96
C THR A 135 63.32 14.89 -58.05
N HIS A 136 64.51 15.45 -58.01
CA HIS A 136 64.82 16.67 -57.25
C HIS A 136 65.94 17.48 -57.92
N GLY A 137 65.63 18.72 -58.35
CA GLY A 137 66.57 19.52 -59.13
C GLY A 137 66.84 18.92 -60.51
N GLU A 138 67.88 19.41 -61.21
CA GLU A 138 68.14 19.02 -62.60
C GLU A 138 68.53 17.55 -62.79
N ASN A 139 69.13 16.89 -61.78
CA ASN A 139 69.57 15.48 -61.87
C ASN A 139 69.53 14.69 -60.54
N GLY A 140 68.95 15.25 -59.47
CA GLY A 140 68.89 14.59 -58.17
C GLY A 140 67.67 13.68 -57.99
N ILE A 141 67.74 12.76 -57.02
CA ILE A 141 66.61 11.95 -56.56
C ILE A 141 66.47 12.17 -55.06
N ARG A 142 65.23 12.32 -54.59
CA ARG A 142 64.87 12.27 -53.16
C ARG A 142 63.92 11.09 -52.92
N LEU A 143 63.83 10.65 -51.66
CA LEU A 143 62.95 9.57 -51.25
C LEU A 143 61.82 10.12 -50.40
N ILE A 144 60.58 9.82 -50.79
CA ILE A 144 59.39 10.01 -49.95
C ILE A 144 59.15 8.68 -49.24
N VAL A 145 59.21 8.69 -47.91
CA VAL A 145 59.10 7.47 -47.10
C VAL A 145 57.89 7.57 -46.20
N PHE A 146 56.89 6.71 -46.39
CA PHE A 146 55.75 6.55 -45.51
C PHE A 146 56.01 5.46 -44.47
N THR A 147 55.56 5.63 -43.22
CA THR A 147 55.67 4.60 -42.19
C THR A 147 54.49 4.61 -41.20
N LYS A 148 53.96 3.42 -40.83
CA LYS A 148 52.90 3.28 -39.82
C LYS A 148 52.92 1.89 -39.13
N PRO A 149 52.45 1.75 -37.87
CA PRO A 149 52.20 0.43 -37.26
C PRO A 149 50.99 -0.30 -37.89
N VAL A 150 51.04 -1.63 -37.92
CA VAL A 150 49.96 -2.53 -38.40
C VAL A 150 49.23 -3.15 -37.19
N PHE A 151 47.94 -2.85 -37.00
CA PHE A 151 47.09 -3.40 -35.90
C PHE A 151 46.42 -4.73 -36.31
N MET A 152 46.35 -5.72 -35.41
CA MET A 152 45.88 -7.10 -35.69
C MET A 152 44.61 -7.49 -34.89
N LEU A 153 43.82 -8.47 -35.37
CA LEU A 153 42.57 -8.97 -34.75
C LEU A 153 42.69 -9.32 -33.25
N GLY A 154 43.87 -9.79 -32.80
CA GLY A 154 44.12 -10.10 -31.38
C GLY A 154 44.06 -8.87 -30.47
N GLU A 155 44.49 -7.69 -30.93
CA GLU A 155 44.44 -6.46 -30.15
C GLU A 155 43.00 -5.95 -29.99
N LEU A 156 42.14 -6.18 -30.99
CA LEU A 156 40.72 -5.88 -30.92
C LEU A 156 39.99 -6.81 -29.95
N LEU A 157 40.28 -8.11 -29.97
CA LEU A 157 39.71 -9.06 -29.01
C LEU A 157 40.13 -8.76 -27.58
N ASN A 158 41.41 -8.40 -27.34
CA ASN A 158 41.88 -7.96 -26.03
C ASN A 158 41.15 -6.69 -25.57
N SER A 159 40.89 -5.75 -26.49
CA SER A 159 40.14 -4.53 -26.17
C SER A 159 38.69 -4.82 -25.78
N VAL A 160 38.02 -5.74 -26.49
CA VAL A 160 36.64 -6.17 -26.17
C VAL A 160 36.61 -6.93 -24.84
N PHE A 161 37.57 -7.82 -24.62
CA PHE A 161 37.72 -8.59 -23.38
C PHE A 161 37.93 -7.66 -22.17
N ALA A 162 38.77 -6.64 -22.31
CA ALA A 162 39.04 -5.65 -21.27
C ALA A 162 37.89 -4.66 -21.04
N ALA A 163 37.14 -4.29 -22.09
CA ALA A 163 36.04 -3.31 -21.98
C ALA A 163 34.68 -3.89 -21.53
N SER A 164 34.55 -5.22 -21.46
CA SER A 164 33.35 -5.88 -20.96
C SER A 164 33.10 -5.52 -19.50
N HIS A 165 31.84 -5.29 -19.13
CA HIS A 165 31.44 -5.12 -17.73
C HIS A 165 31.17 -6.46 -17.03
N ASP A 166 30.93 -7.51 -17.81
CA ASP A 166 30.82 -8.89 -17.32
C ASP A 166 32.21 -9.47 -17.07
N GLY A 167 32.33 -10.27 -16.02
CA GLY A 167 33.54 -11.03 -15.74
C GLY A 167 33.69 -12.19 -16.70
N ILE A 168 34.72 -12.19 -17.54
CA ILE A 168 34.97 -13.24 -18.53
C ILE A 168 36.20 -14.04 -18.12
N LEU A 169 36.04 -15.36 -18.07
CA LEU A 169 37.07 -16.34 -17.75
C LEU A 169 37.17 -17.36 -18.88
N ALA A 170 38.38 -17.65 -19.36
CA ALA A 170 38.63 -18.81 -20.21
C ALA A 170 39.17 -19.95 -19.35
N LEU A 171 38.51 -21.11 -19.43
CA LEU A 171 38.77 -22.27 -18.61
C LEU A 171 39.19 -23.44 -19.50
N SER A 172 40.32 -24.09 -19.23
CA SER A 172 40.74 -25.33 -19.88
C SER A 172 40.44 -26.54 -19.00
N HIS A 173 40.00 -27.64 -19.59
CA HIS A 173 39.68 -28.86 -18.84
C HIS A 173 40.96 -29.55 -18.36
N ILE A 174 41.01 -29.96 -17.08
CA ILE A 174 42.10 -30.77 -16.53
C ILE A 174 41.59 -32.11 -16.01
N GLU A 175 42.10 -33.21 -16.58
CA GLU A 175 41.79 -34.57 -16.11
C GLU A 175 42.54 -34.85 -14.80
N GLY A 176 41.80 -35.18 -13.75
CA GLY A 176 42.36 -35.54 -12.46
C GLY A 176 42.77 -37.01 -12.41
N GLN A 177 44.01 -37.32 -11.98
CA GLN A 177 44.47 -38.70 -11.83
C GLN A 177 43.90 -39.45 -10.62
N ASP A 178 43.24 -38.77 -9.65
CA ASP A 178 42.60 -39.41 -8.48
C ASP A 178 41.55 -38.54 -7.72
N ARG A 179 41.08 -37.43 -8.32
CA ARG A 179 39.98 -36.58 -7.80
C ARG A 179 39.19 -35.98 -8.96
N ALA A 180 37.92 -35.65 -8.71
CA ALA A 180 36.94 -35.13 -9.67
C ALA A 180 37.51 -34.08 -10.63
N ASP A 181 37.12 -34.15 -11.92
CA ASP A 181 37.52 -33.23 -12.98
C ASP A 181 37.34 -31.76 -12.58
N ASP A 182 38.32 -30.93 -12.93
CA ASP A 182 38.40 -29.51 -12.59
C ASP A 182 38.78 -28.70 -13.84
N PHE A 183 38.85 -27.38 -13.71
CA PHE A 183 39.16 -26.48 -14.80
C PHE A 183 40.26 -25.49 -14.40
N LEU A 184 41.19 -25.21 -15.31
CA LEU A 184 42.25 -24.24 -15.10
C LEU A 184 41.86 -22.90 -15.75
N ILE A 185 42.01 -21.79 -15.02
CA ILE A 185 41.79 -20.45 -15.57
C ILE A 185 42.99 -20.06 -16.42
N GLU A 186 42.79 -19.98 -17.73
CA GLU A 186 43.82 -19.55 -18.69
C GLU A 186 43.82 -18.05 -18.89
N LEU A 187 42.65 -17.41 -18.79
CA LEU A 187 42.47 -15.97 -18.95
C LEU A 187 41.36 -15.47 -18.03
N ALA A 188 41.50 -14.26 -17.52
CA ALA A 188 40.50 -13.51 -16.77
C ALA A 188 40.57 -12.03 -17.16
N ASN A 189 39.45 -11.35 -17.34
CA ASN A 189 39.46 -9.91 -17.54
C ASN A 189 39.39 -9.16 -16.20
N GLU A 190 39.63 -7.85 -16.23
CA GLU A 190 39.59 -6.99 -15.04
C GLU A 190 38.24 -7.07 -14.31
N SER A 191 37.12 -7.16 -15.03
CA SER A 191 35.80 -7.34 -14.41
C SER A 191 35.66 -8.66 -13.66
N ALA A 192 36.23 -9.76 -14.16
CA ALA A 192 36.23 -11.04 -13.44
C ALA A 192 37.03 -10.93 -12.14
N SER A 193 38.17 -10.24 -12.17
CA SER A 193 38.96 -9.93 -10.98
C SER A 193 38.18 -9.12 -9.94
N ILE A 194 37.48 -8.08 -10.37
CA ILE A 194 36.65 -7.24 -9.47
C ILE A 194 35.45 -8.03 -8.93
N MET A 195 34.81 -8.87 -9.74
CA MET A 195 33.65 -9.64 -9.30
C MET A 195 34.02 -10.72 -8.28
N LEU A 196 35.16 -11.38 -8.49
CA LEU A 196 35.67 -12.45 -7.64
C LEU A 196 36.53 -11.94 -6.48
N ASP A 197 36.68 -10.62 -6.34
CA ASP A 197 37.55 -9.94 -5.36
C ASP A 197 38.99 -10.54 -5.34
N ARG A 198 39.55 -10.82 -6.52
CA ARG A 198 40.90 -11.40 -6.68
C ARG A 198 41.66 -10.74 -7.82
N PRO A 199 42.92 -10.32 -7.62
CA PRO A 199 43.71 -9.72 -8.70
C PRO A 199 43.94 -10.72 -9.83
N GLU A 200 44.06 -10.22 -11.07
CA GLU A 200 44.15 -11.04 -12.29
C GLU A 200 45.27 -12.09 -12.23
N GLY A 201 46.42 -11.70 -11.66
CA GLY A 201 47.57 -12.60 -11.48
C GLY A 201 47.33 -13.77 -10.52
N GLU A 202 46.35 -13.68 -9.61
CA GLU A 202 45.96 -14.77 -8.70
C GLU A 202 44.90 -15.70 -9.30
N LEU A 203 44.22 -15.25 -10.37
CA LEU A 203 43.28 -16.07 -11.13
C LEU A 203 44.01 -16.91 -12.18
N PHE A 204 45.06 -16.37 -12.80
CA PHE A 204 45.80 -17.08 -13.85
C PHE A 204 46.39 -18.40 -13.34
N ARG A 205 46.13 -19.49 -14.08
CA ARG A 205 46.50 -20.87 -13.76
C ARG A 205 45.98 -21.38 -12.42
N GLN A 206 44.95 -20.75 -11.85
CA GLN A 206 44.26 -21.34 -10.72
C GLN A 206 43.18 -22.32 -11.15
N ARG A 207 42.93 -23.28 -10.27
CA ARG A 207 41.80 -24.21 -10.38
C ARG A 207 40.50 -23.49 -10.08
N ALA A 208 39.47 -23.76 -10.89
CA ALA A 208 38.14 -23.24 -10.67
C ALA A 208 37.62 -23.60 -9.26
N SER A 209 37.95 -24.79 -8.75
CA SER A 209 37.64 -25.22 -7.37
C SER A 209 38.30 -24.42 -6.24
N VAL A 210 39.33 -23.62 -6.54
CA VAL A 210 40.03 -22.76 -5.56
C VAL A 210 39.49 -21.32 -5.63
N VAL A 211 38.94 -20.94 -6.78
CA VAL A 211 38.40 -19.60 -7.04
C VAL A 211 36.92 -19.52 -6.70
N PHE A 212 36.16 -20.53 -7.09
CA PHE A 212 34.76 -20.71 -6.73
C PHE A 212 34.69 -21.68 -5.55
N ASP A 213 34.02 -21.29 -4.47
CA ASP A 213 33.86 -22.11 -3.27
C ASP A 213 32.38 -22.28 -2.90
N GLY A 214 32.13 -23.08 -1.85
CA GLY A 214 30.79 -23.30 -1.32
C GLY A 214 29.87 -24.19 -2.18
N ASP A 215 28.57 -24.13 -1.87
CA ASP A 215 27.55 -25.04 -2.42
C ASP A 215 27.34 -24.88 -3.94
N ALA A 216 27.80 -23.77 -4.52
CA ALA A 216 27.64 -23.45 -5.94
C ALA A 216 28.75 -24.04 -6.82
N LEU A 217 29.87 -24.49 -6.23
CA LEU A 217 31.01 -25.03 -6.97
C LEU A 217 30.65 -26.31 -7.74
N SER A 218 29.98 -27.25 -7.07
CA SER A 218 29.64 -28.55 -7.68
C SER A 218 28.70 -28.41 -8.90
N PRO A 219 27.60 -27.63 -8.83
CA PRO A 219 26.77 -27.31 -9.99
C PRO A 219 27.53 -26.62 -11.13
N LEU A 220 28.43 -25.69 -10.81
CA LEU A 220 29.22 -24.95 -11.79
C LEU A 220 30.18 -25.87 -12.54
N LEU A 221 30.96 -26.69 -11.84
CA LEU A 221 31.87 -27.67 -12.46
C LEU A 221 31.11 -28.69 -13.31
N ASP A 222 29.92 -29.13 -12.86
CA ASP A 222 29.05 -30.01 -13.64
C ASP A 222 28.54 -29.34 -14.93
N ALA A 223 28.20 -28.05 -14.88
CA ALA A 223 27.86 -27.29 -16.07
C ALA A 223 29.04 -27.20 -17.04
N CYS A 224 30.23 -26.86 -16.57
CA CYS A 224 31.45 -26.81 -17.38
C CYS A 224 31.76 -28.15 -18.06
N ARG A 225 31.67 -29.27 -17.32
CA ARG A 225 31.82 -30.62 -17.91
C ARG A 225 30.80 -30.89 -19.01
N LYS A 226 29.52 -30.62 -18.74
CA LYS A 226 28.44 -30.86 -19.72
C LYS A 226 28.60 -30.00 -20.97
N VAL A 227 29.00 -28.73 -20.82
CA VAL A 227 29.24 -27.83 -21.96
C VAL A 227 30.45 -28.30 -22.77
N THR A 228 31.54 -28.69 -22.11
CA THR A 228 32.74 -29.24 -22.79
C THR A 228 32.42 -30.50 -23.58
N ALA A 229 31.63 -31.42 -23.00
CA ALA A 229 31.28 -32.69 -23.63
C ALA A 229 30.22 -32.58 -24.75
N ARG A 230 29.27 -31.64 -24.64
CA ARG A 230 28.10 -31.56 -25.53
C ARG A 230 28.08 -30.35 -26.46
N GLY A 231 28.93 -29.34 -26.20
CA GLY A 231 28.97 -28.10 -26.96
C GLY A 231 27.75 -27.17 -26.78
N ALA A 232 26.88 -27.42 -25.80
CA ALA A 232 25.68 -26.63 -25.56
C ALA A 232 25.87 -25.66 -24.39
N ALA A 233 25.66 -24.36 -24.63
CA ALA A 233 25.78 -23.33 -23.61
C ALA A 233 24.77 -23.51 -22.47
N ARG A 234 25.14 -23.10 -21.25
CA ARG A 234 24.29 -23.22 -20.05
C ARG A 234 24.42 -21.99 -19.17
N SER A 235 23.34 -21.56 -18.54
CA SER A 235 23.35 -20.46 -17.56
C SER A 235 22.83 -20.93 -16.21
N MET A 236 23.37 -20.40 -15.11
CA MET A 236 22.93 -20.66 -13.73
C MET A 236 23.25 -19.49 -12.79
N GLU A 237 22.62 -19.48 -11.62
CA GLU A 237 22.94 -18.54 -10.54
C GLU A 237 24.00 -19.18 -9.64
N VAL A 238 25.08 -18.45 -9.37
CA VAL A 238 26.22 -18.90 -8.57
C VAL A 238 26.46 -17.86 -7.48
N PRO A 239 26.12 -18.15 -6.22
CA PRO A 239 26.58 -17.33 -5.11
C PRO A 239 28.10 -17.49 -4.94
N VAL A 240 28.78 -16.37 -4.78
CA VAL A 240 30.23 -16.31 -4.55
C VAL A 240 30.48 -15.44 -3.33
N ALA A 241 31.34 -15.92 -2.44
CA ALA A 241 31.78 -15.15 -1.28
C ALA A 241 32.65 -13.96 -1.73
N SER A 242 32.39 -12.81 -1.15
CA SER A 242 33.08 -11.53 -1.38
C SER A 242 33.46 -10.94 -0.02
N GLU A 243 34.43 -10.03 0.01
CA GLU A 243 34.83 -9.33 1.25
C GLU A 243 33.66 -8.61 1.93
N LYS A 244 32.64 -8.22 1.16
CA LYS A 244 31.43 -7.50 1.63
C LYS A 244 30.22 -8.41 1.87
N GLY A 245 30.39 -9.73 1.89
CA GLY A 245 29.31 -10.72 2.05
C GLY A 245 29.16 -11.60 0.81
N PHE A 246 27.97 -12.17 0.56
CA PHE A 246 27.74 -12.98 -0.63
C PHE A 246 27.22 -12.13 -1.79
N LYS A 247 27.82 -12.27 -2.97
CA LYS A 247 27.29 -11.77 -4.24
C LYS A 247 26.69 -12.93 -5.02
N THR A 248 25.61 -12.69 -5.74
CA THR A 248 25.01 -13.69 -6.63
C THR A 248 25.28 -13.30 -8.07
N PHE A 249 25.97 -14.18 -8.79
CA PHE A 249 26.28 -13.99 -10.20
C PHE A 249 25.44 -14.88 -11.09
N ARG A 250 25.05 -14.39 -12.26
CA ARG A 250 24.60 -15.23 -13.37
C ARG A 250 25.82 -15.72 -14.12
N ALA A 251 26.11 -17.00 -14.01
CA ALA A 251 27.21 -17.68 -14.69
C ALA A 251 26.71 -18.31 -15.99
N ALA A 252 27.16 -17.79 -17.14
CA ALA A 252 26.92 -18.36 -18.46
C ALA A 252 28.17 -19.09 -18.95
N VAL A 253 28.06 -20.39 -19.16
CA VAL A 253 29.14 -21.29 -19.62
C VAL A 253 28.94 -21.58 -21.10
N ASN A 254 29.92 -21.22 -21.92
CA ASN A 254 29.92 -21.38 -23.37
C ASN A 254 31.09 -22.27 -23.82
N PRO A 255 30.93 -23.11 -24.86
CA PRO A 255 32.00 -23.99 -25.31
C PRO A 255 33.14 -23.21 -25.99
N MET A 256 34.37 -23.68 -25.81
CA MET A 256 35.56 -23.20 -26.50
C MET A 256 36.44 -24.42 -26.86
N PRO A 257 37.25 -24.39 -27.94
CA PRO A 257 38.22 -25.45 -28.19
C PRO A 257 39.11 -25.70 -26.95
N GLY A 258 39.09 -26.94 -26.43
CA GLY A 258 39.88 -27.32 -25.25
C GLY A 258 39.28 -26.95 -23.88
N GLY A 259 38.07 -26.38 -23.82
CA GLY A 259 37.43 -26.03 -22.55
C GLY A 259 36.16 -25.19 -22.71
N VAL A 260 36.01 -24.16 -21.86
CA VAL A 260 34.82 -23.29 -21.84
C VAL A 260 35.18 -21.82 -21.58
N VAL A 261 34.33 -20.91 -22.03
CA VAL A 261 34.31 -19.52 -21.59
C VAL A 261 33.19 -19.37 -20.57
N LEU A 262 33.52 -18.86 -19.40
CA LEU A 262 32.58 -18.53 -18.34
C LEU A 262 32.40 -17.02 -18.26
N THR A 263 31.16 -16.56 -18.36
CA THR A 263 30.77 -15.15 -18.21
C THR A 263 29.98 -14.99 -16.92
N LEU A 264 30.35 -14.04 -16.09
CA LEU A 264 29.73 -13.71 -14.81
C LEU A 264 29.10 -12.31 -14.90
N ALA A 265 27.81 -12.23 -14.59
CA ALA A 265 27.09 -10.95 -14.45
C ALA A 265 26.53 -10.82 -13.03
N ASP A 266 26.75 -9.69 -12.37
CA ASP A 266 26.26 -9.46 -11.00
C ASP A 266 24.73 -9.21 -11.00
N ILE A 267 23.99 -10.13 -10.38
CA ILE A 267 22.53 -10.07 -10.25
C ILE A 267 22.08 -9.92 -8.80
N SER A 268 23.00 -9.59 -7.88
CA SER A 268 22.74 -9.54 -6.43
C SER A 268 21.56 -8.61 -6.09
N LYS A 269 21.45 -7.46 -6.77
CA LYS A 269 20.35 -6.51 -6.57
C LYS A 269 18.99 -7.05 -7.03
N GLU A 270 18.98 -7.81 -8.12
CA GLU A 270 17.76 -8.37 -8.71
C GLU A 270 17.20 -9.49 -7.83
N VAL A 271 18.09 -10.37 -7.36
CA VAL A 271 17.74 -11.46 -6.43
C VAL A 271 17.20 -10.88 -5.12
N GLY A 272 17.91 -9.91 -4.52
CA GLY A 272 17.45 -9.26 -3.29
C GLY A 272 16.10 -8.54 -3.44
N SER A 273 15.88 -7.87 -4.58
CA SER A 273 14.59 -7.23 -4.86
C SER A 273 13.45 -8.26 -4.97
N ARG A 274 13.70 -9.39 -5.65
CA ARG A 274 12.72 -10.47 -5.81
C ARG A 274 12.36 -11.13 -4.47
N GLU A 275 13.33 -11.32 -3.59
CA GLU A 275 13.12 -11.87 -2.25
C GLU A 275 12.32 -10.92 -1.35
N GLU A 276 12.62 -9.62 -1.38
CA GLU A 276 11.87 -8.61 -0.63
C GLU A 276 10.41 -8.53 -1.10
N LEU A 277 10.18 -8.48 -2.42
CA LEU A 277 8.82 -8.52 -2.99
C LEU A 277 8.06 -9.79 -2.57
N ARG A 278 8.75 -10.95 -2.54
CA ARG A 278 8.14 -12.19 -2.07
C ARG A 278 7.75 -12.11 -0.60
N ARG A 279 8.61 -11.55 0.25
CA ARG A 279 8.36 -11.36 1.68
C ARG A 279 7.17 -10.45 1.93
N GLN A 280 7.13 -9.29 1.26
CA GLN A 280 6.00 -8.35 1.35
C GLN A 280 4.69 -8.99 0.88
N ARG A 281 4.71 -9.76 -0.20
CA ARG A 281 3.52 -10.48 -0.69
C ARG A 281 3.04 -11.53 0.30
N ASP A 282 3.95 -12.29 0.89
CA ASP A 282 3.58 -13.33 1.87
C ASP A 282 3.04 -12.71 3.17
N GLU A 283 3.58 -11.57 3.62
CA GLU A 283 3.04 -10.78 4.74
C GLU A 283 1.64 -10.19 4.42
N MET A 284 1.47 -9.64 3.22
CA MET A 284 0.18 -9.12 2.76
C MET A 284 -0.88 -10.22 2.68
N ARG A 285 -0.49 -11.44 2.27
CA ARG A 285 -1.40 -12.58 2.26
C ARG A 285 -1.87 -12.93 3.68
N PHE A 286 -0.93 -13.05 4.62
CA PHE A 286 -1.24 -13.38 6.01
C PHE A 286 -2.16 -12.33 6.67
N THR A 287 -1.88 -11.04 6.44
CA THR A 287 -2.72 -9.95 6.96
C THR A 287 -4.13 -9.96 6.35
N THR A 288 -4.25 -10.23 5.05
CA THR A 288 -5.55 -10.35 4.37
C THR A 288 -6.36 -11.52 4.92
N GLU A 289 -5.76 -12.71 5.05
CA GLU A 289 -6.39 -13.90 5.65
C GLU A 289 -6.89 -13.62 7.09
N THR A 290 -6.10 -12.87 7.87
CA THR A 290 -6.46 -12.49 9.24
C THR A 290 -7.63 -11.51 9.28
N LEU A 291 -7.65 -10.52 8.38
CA LEU A 291 -8.73 -9.54 8.27
C LEU A 291 -10.04 -10.20 7.86
N GLU A 292 -10.00 -11.13 6.90
CA GLU A 292 -11.19 -11.89 6.48
C GLU A 292 -11.76 -12.72 7.64
N ALA A 293 -10.90 -13.40 8.42
CA ALA A 293 -11.35 -14.15 9.59
C ALA A 293 -11.96 -13.26 10.69
N ASN A 294 -11.41 -12.05 10.88
CA ASN A 294 -11.98 -11.07 11.81
C ASN A 294 -13.32 -10.52 11.32
N ALA A 295 -13.45 -10.23 10.02
CA ALA A 295 -14.68 -9.74 9.43
C ALA A 295 -15.82 -10.76 9.58
N ALA A 296 -15.54 -12.05 9.36
CA ALA A 296 -16.52 -13.12 9.57
C ALA A 296 -17.00 -13.18 11.04
N ARG A 297 -16.07 -13.16 12.01
CA ARG A 297 -16.42 -13.14 13.44
C ARG A 297 -17.27 -11.93 13.84
N LEU A 298 -16.99 -10.77 13.27
CA LEU A 298 -17.77 -9.56 13.56
C LEU A 298 -19.18 -9.63 12.97
N ALA A 299 -19.35 -10.26 11.80
CA ALA A 299 -20.67 -10.48 11.21
C ALA A 299 -21.53 -11.42 12.08
N ASP A 300 -20.95 -12.54 12.53
CA ASP A 300 -21.65 -13.49 13.42
C ASP A 300 -22.09 -12.81 14.74
N LEU A 301 -21.19 -12.03 15.35
CA LEU A 301 -21.49 -11.31 16.60
C LEU A 301 -22.58 -10.24 16.41
N ALA A 302 -22.60 -9.56 15.25
CA ALA A 302 -23.62 -8.57 14.95
C ALA A 302 -25.02 -9.21 14.83
N GLU A 303 -25.12 -10.37 14.20
CA GLU A 303 -26.38 -11.14 14.08
C GLU A 303 -26.87 -11.63 15.46
N GLU A 304 -25.97 -12.15 16.31
CA GLU A 304 -26.30 -12.52 17.68
C GLU A 304 -26.80 -11.33 18.51
N LEU A 305 -26.18 -10.16 18.34
CA LEU A 305 -26.59 -8.95 19.05
C LEU A 305 -27.97 -8.46 18.60
N GLU A 306 -28.25 -8.47 17.30
CA GLU A 306 -29.53 -8.04 16.75
C GLU A 306 -30.67 -8.95 17.22
N THR A 307 -30.45 -10.27 17.21
CA THR A 307 -31.44 -11.24 17.72
C THR A 307 -31.66 -11.10 19.23
N ALA A 308 -30.61 -10.88 20.03
CA ALA A 308 -30.72 -10.64 21.46
C ALA A 308 -31.48 -9.33 21.75
N HIS A 309 -31.19 -8.26 21.00
CA HIS A 309 -31.87 -6.98 21.14
C HIS A 309 -33.36 -7.08 20.80
N GLY A 310 -33.72 -7.81 19.74
CA GLY A 310 -35.12 -8.07 19.39
C GLY A 310 -35.88 -8.80 20.49
N ARG A 311 -35.28 -9.83 21.10
CA ARG A 311 -35.89 -10.56 22.23
C ARG A 311 -36.09 -9.68 23.45
N LEU A 312 -35.09 -8.90 23.82
CA LEU A 312 -35.16 -8.01 24.98
C LEU A 312 -36.25 -6.94 24.79
N SER A 313 -36.33 -6.37 23.59
CA SER A 313 -37.33 -5.33 23.27
C SER A 313 -38.76 -5.86 23.40
N GLU A 314 -39.01 -7.09 22.93
CA GLU A 314 -40.31 -7.73 23.08
C GLU A 314 -40.64 -8.05 24.54
N GLU A 315 -39.65 -8.50 25.33
CA GLU A 315 -39.85 -8.76 26.77
C GLU A 315 -40.18 -7.48 27.53
N ILE A 316 -39.50 -6.36 27.23
CA ILE A 316 -39.81 -5.04 27.83
C ILE A 316 -41.24 -4.65 27.49
N ARG A 317 -41.65 -4.75 26.22
CA ARG A 317 -43.00 -4.42 25.78
C ARG A 317 -44.07 -5.25 26.51
N GLN A 318 -43.82 -6.55 26.69
CA GLN A 318 -44.74 -7.43 27.44
C GLN A 318 -44.85 -7.03 28.91
N ARG A 319 -43.71 -6.71 29.55
CA ARG A 319 -43.70 -6.24 30.94
C ARG A 319 -44.49 -4.95 31.09
N GLU A 320 -44.33 -3.98 30.19
CA GLU A 320 -45.06 -2.71 30.24
C GLU A 320 -46.58 -2.91 30.15
N VAL A 321 -47.04 -3.82 29.28
CA VAL A 321 -48.47 -4.15 29.17
C VAL A 321 -48.99 -4.76 30.48
N VAL A 322 -48.28 -5.75 31.02
CA VAL A 322 -48.68 -6.42 32.27
C VAL A 322 -48.65 -5.44 33.45
N GLU A 323 -47.65 -4.56 33.54
CA GLU A 323 -47.58 -3.52 34.57
C GLU A 323 -48.74 -2.52 34.47
N ALA A 324 -49.12 -2.12 33.25
CA ALA A 324 -50.26 -1.26 33.04
C ALA A 324 -51.58 -1.92 33.48
N GLU A 325 -51.78 -3.19 33.14
CA GLU A 325 -52.95 -3.97 33.56
C GLU A 325 -53.01 -4.14 35.09
N LEU A 326 -51.89 -4.50 35.71
CA LEU A 326 -51.77 -4.61 37.17
C LEU A 326 -52.07 -3.28 37.86
N ARG A 327 -51.63 -2.16 37.28
CA ARG A 327 -51.90 -0.83 37.82
C ARG A 327 -53.38 -0.51 37.78
N VAL A 328 -54.08 -0.76 36.67
CA VAL A 328 -55.53 -0.56 36.58
C VAL A 328 -56.24 -1.39 37.64
N LEU A 329 -55.96 -2.70 37.71
CA LEU A 329 -56.56 -3.60 38.71
C LEU A 329 -56.29 -3.17 40.16
N ALA A 330 -55.12 -2.59 40.43
CA ALA A 330 -54.76 -2.12 41.77
C ALA A 330 -55.38 -0.76 42.12
N GLU A 331 -55.79 0.05 41.15
CA GLU A 331 -56.22 1.45 41.35
C GLU A 331 -57.72 1.68 41.13
N THR A 332 -58.43 0.80 40.41
CA THR A 332 -59.86 0.95 40.09
C THR A 332 -60.75 -0.10 40.76
N ASP A 333 -62.02 0.24 40.98
CA ASP A 333 -63.08 -0.69 41.37
C ASP A 333 -63.52 -1.53 40.15
N ALA A 334 -63.55 -2.85 40.29
CA ALA A 334 -63.78 -3.76 39.17
C ALA A 334 -65.20 -3.69 38.58
N LEU A 335 -66.19 -3.23 39.36
CA LEU A 335 -67.58 -3.12 38.90
C LEU A 335 -67.83 -1.78 38.20
N THR A 336 -67.41 -0.67 38.82
CA THR A 336 -67.78 0.68 38.37
C THR A 336 -66.70 1.39 37.55
N GLY A 337 -65.46 0.86 37.51
CA GLY A 337 -64.32 1.49 36.84
C GLY A 337 -63.80 2.77 37.52
N LEU A 338 -64.45 3.23 38.59
CA LEU A 338 -64.02 4.38 39.39
C LEU A 338 -62.74 4.07 40.17
N PHE A 339 -62.11 5.08 40.77
CA PHE A 339 -61.03 4.80 41.70
C PHE A 339 -61.53 3.96 42.87
N ASN A 340 -60.77 2.94 43.24
CA ASN A 340 -61.06 2.18 44.44
C ASN A 340 -60.74 3.01 45.69
N ARG A 341 -61.22 2.52 46.84
CA ARG A 341 -60.98 3.13 48.15
C ARG A 341 -59.52 3.55 48.35
N ARG A 342 -58.56 2.65 48.09
CA ARG A 342 -57.13 2.91 48.30
C ARG A 342 -56.64 4.07 47.43
N ARG A 343 -56.96 4.07 46.14
CA ARG A 343 -56.51 5.11 45.21
C ARG A 343 -57.17 6.46 45.49
N PHE A 344 -58.45 6.47 45.84
CA PHE A 344 -59.17 7.69 46.20
C PHE A 344 -58.53 8.39 47.41
N PHE A 345 -58.28 7.67 48.50
CA PHE A 345 -57.69 8.26 49.71
C PHE A 345 -56.25 8.75 49.46
N ALA A 346 -55.44 8.03 48.67
CA ALA A 346 -54.11 8.50 48.29
C ALA A 346 -54.15 9.81 47.49
N GLN A 347 -55.16 9.99 46.62
CA GLN A 347 -55.38 11.26 45.91
C GLN A 347 -55.85 12.36 46.87
N ALA A 348 -56.76 12.04 47.80
CA ALA A 348 -57.22 12.99 48.82
C ALA A 348 -56.07 13.48 49.71
N GLU A 349 -55.16 12.59 50.13
CA GLU A 349 -53.96 12.97 50.89
C GLU A 349 -53.04 13.89 50.09
N THR A 350 -52.85 13.60 48.80
CA THR A 350 -52.05 14.43 47.89
C THR A 350 -52.63 15.84 47.77
N GLU A 351 -53.95 15.95 47.58
CA GLU A 351 -54.62 17.24 47.51
C GLU A 351 -54.62 17.97 48.86
N MET A 352 -54.73 17.26 49.99
CA MET A 352 -54.59 17.86 51.32
C MET A 352 -53.24 18.53 51.51
N VAL A 353 -52.15 17.85 51.13
CA VAL A 353 -50.79 18.42 51.19
C VAL A 353 -50.68 19.65 50.31
N ARG A 354 -51.23 19.60 49.09
CA ARG A 354 -51.27 20.72 48.15
C ARG A 354 -52.05 21.90 48.71
N ALA A 355 -53.25 21.64 49.23
CA ALA A 355 -54.16 22.63 49.79
C ALA A 355 -53.54 23.38 50.98
N ARG A 356 -52.93 22.66 51.92
CA ARG A 356 -52.17 23.26 53.03
C ARG A 356 -51.05 24.16 52.57
N ARG A 357 -50.30 23.74 51.54
CA ARG A 357 -49.18 24.52 51.00
C ARG A 357 -49.65 25.79 50.27
N MET A 358 -50.75 25.70 49.53
CA MET A 358 -51.25 26.78 48.70
C MET A 358 -52.26 27.69 49.41
N GLY A 359 -52.72 27.32 50.61
CA GLY A 359 -53.84 28.00 51.28
C GLY A 359 -55.15 27.87 50.52
N SER A 360 -55.28 26.86 49.65
CA SER A 360 -56.49 26.62 48.86
C SER A 360 -57.47 25.73 49.61
N LYS A 361 -58.76 25.91 49.33
CA LYS A 361 -59.84 25.09 49.89
C LYS A 361 -60.13 23.90 48.98
N PHE A 362 -60.62 22.82 49.56
CA PHE A 362 -61.29 21.74 48.83
C PHE A 362 -62.37 21.16 49.72
N SER A 363 -63.31 20.44 49.11
CA SER A 363 -64.39 19.78 49.83
C SER A 363 -64.46 18.31 49.45
N LEU A 364 -64.99 17.52 50.38
CA LEU A 364 -65.24 16.09 50.22
C LEU A 364 -66.73 15.84 50.36
N ALA A 365 -67.31 15.08 49.43
CA ALA A 365 -68.67 14.58 49.52
C ALA A 365 -68.65 13.06 49.67
N VAL A 366 -69.45 12.52 50.58
CA VAL A 366 -69.72 11.08 50.73
C VAL A 366 -71.17 10.84 50.32
N ILE A 367 -71.37 9.88 49.44
CA ILE A 367 -72.63 9.62 48.75
C ILE A 367 -73.01 8.17 48.99
N ASP A 368 -74.29 7.91 49.27
CA ASP A 368 -74.81 6.57 49.46
C ASP A 368 -76.16 6.42 48.77
N ILE A 369 -76.35 5.28 48.11
CA ILE A 369 -77.60 4.95 47.43
C ILE A 369 -78.66 4.53 48.45
N ASP A 370 -79.74 5.30 48.52
CA ASP A 370 -80.79 5.05 49.48
C ASP A 370 -81.48 3.72 49.22
N HIS A 371 -81.72 2.96 50.30
CA HIS A 371 -82.44 1.68 50.25
C HIS A 371 -81.80 0.61 49.34
N PHE A 372 -80.49 0.70 49.03
CA PHE A 372 -79.83 -0.22 48.11
C PHE A 372 -79.93 -1.70 48.53
N LYS A 373 -79.88 -2.00 49.82
CA LYS A 373 -80.16 -3.36 50.32
C LYS A 373 -81.56 -3.87 49.90
N GLN A 374 -82.60 -3.03 49.96
CA GLN A 374 -83.95 -3.44 49.55
C GLN A 374 -84.04 -3.67 48.04
N ILE A 375 -83.31 -2.87 47.25
CA ILE A 375 -83.17 -3.06 45.81
C ILE A 375 -82.54 -4.44 45.52
N ASN A 376 -81.44 -4.77 46.19
CA ASN A 376 -80.81 -6.09 46.06
C ASN A 376 -81.73 -7.24 46.50
N ASP A 377 -82.41 -7.07 47.63
CA ASP A 377 -83.31 -8.10 48.16
C ASP A 377 -84.53 -8.33 47.23
N THR A 378 -84.95 -7.31 46.47
CA THR A 378 -86.13 -7.37 45.58
C THR A 378 -85.78 -7.83 44.16
N TYR A 379 -84.70 -7.31 43.58
CA TYR A 379 -84.35 -7.49 42.17
C TYR A 379 -83.10 -8.35 41.95
N GLY A 380 -82.43 -8.75 43.03
CA GLY A 380 -81.20 -9.53 43.00
C GLY A 380 -79.94 -8.67 42.82
N HIS A 381 -78.80 -9.24 43.22
CA HIS A 381 -77.51 -8.55 43.20
C HIS A 381 -77.07 -8.06 41.82
N ASN A 382 -77.34 -8.82 40.75
CA ASN A 382 -76.99 -8.41 39.39
C ASN A 382 -77.68 -7.10 38.98
N PHE A 383 -78.92 -6.89 39.44
CA PHE A 383 -79.67 -5.65 39.18
C PHE A 383 -79.10 -4.49 40.00
N GLY A 384 -78.72 -4.73 41.26
CA GLY A 384 -78.01 -3.76 42.07
C GLY A 384 -76.65 -3.36 41.49
N ASP A 385 -75.90 -4.32 40.93
CA ASP A 385 -74.61 -4.07 40.27
C ASP A 385 -74.77 -3.17 39.04
N ALA A 386 -75.83 -3.39 38.25
CA ALA A 386 -76.17 -2.51 37.13
C ALA A 386 -76.57 -1.10 37.58
N ILE A 387 -77.27 -0.97 38.71
CA ILE A 387 -77.60 0.33 39.33
C ILE A 387 -76.33 1.05 39.75
N LEU A 388 -75.39 0.37 40.41
CA LEU A 388 -74.11 0.96 40.84
C LEU A 388 -73.30 1.47 39.65
N THR A 389 -73.26 0.70 38.57
CA THR A 389 -72.56 1.07 37.33
C THR A 389 -73.20 2.30 36.70
N SER A 390 -74.53 2.29 36.52
CA SER A 390 -75.21 3.44 35.93
C SER A 390 -75.15 4.69 36.82
N ALA A 391 -75.20 4.54 38.15
CA ALA A 391 -75.05 5.67 39.07
C ALA A 391 -73.64 6.28 38.97
N ALA A 392 -72.59 5.44 38.91
CA ALA A 392 -71.23 5.90 38.69
C ALA A 392 -71.09 6.69 37.38
N ASP A 393 -71.70 6.22 36.29
CA ASP A 393 -71.71 6.94 35.01
C ASP A 393 -72.41 8.30 35.09
N GLN A 394 -73.57 8.37 35.76
CA GLN A 394 -74.27 9.65 35.97
C GLN A 394 -73.42 10.62 36.79
N MET A 395 -72.77 10.15 37.85
CA MET A 395 -71.87 10.98 38.66
C MET A 395 -70.68 11.48 37.84
N CYS A 396 -70.05 10.63 37.03
CA CYS A 396 -68.96 11.02 36.14
C CYS A 396 -69.35 12.13 35.15
N GLN A 397 -70.58 12.14 34.64
CA GLN A 397 -71.07 13.16 33.70
C GLN A 397 -71.29 14.53 34.35
N VAL A 398 -71.57 14.57 35.66
CA VAL A 398 -71.79 15.81 36.42
C VAL A 398 -70.47 16.49 36.79
N LEU A 399 -69.45 15.69 37.07
CA LEU A 399 -68.16 16.10 37.60
C LEU A 399 -67.21 16.65 36.52
N ARG A 400 -66.28 17.51 36.95
CA ARG A 400 -65.26 18.07 36.06
C ARG A 400 -64.16 17.03 35.83
N THR A 401 -64.13 16.43 34.64
CA THR A 401 -63.27 15.29 34.24
C THR A 401 -61.76 15.44 34.53
N ARG A 402 -61.25 16.66 34.77
CA ARG A 402 -59.82 16.91 35.03
C ARG A 402 -59.52 17.46 36.44
N LEU A 403 -60.53 17.68 37.26
CA LEU A 403 -60.37 18.34 38.56
C LEU A 403 -60.99 17.54 39.70
N ASP A 404 -62.21 17.07 39.52
CA ASP A 404 -62.91 16.33 40.57
C ASP A 404 -62.49 14.86 40.52
N ILE A 405 -62.36 14.24 41.70
CA ILE A 405 -61.94 12.84 41.84
C ILE A 405 -63.11 12.07 42.43
N LEU A 406 -63.58 11.06 41.70
CA LEU A 406 -64.66 10.17 42.13
C LEU A 406 -64.10 8.77 42.41
N GLY A 407 -64.50 8.19 43.54
CA GLY A 407 -64.13 6.83 43.90
C GLY A 407 -65.28 6.08 44.57
N ARG A 408 -65.25 4.75 44.47
CA ARG A 408 -66.14 3.86 45.22
C ARG A 408 -65.43 3.40 46.49
N ILE A 409 -65.99 3.76 47.64
CA ILE A 409 -65.34 3.61 48.95
C ILE A 409 -65.89 2.41 49.73
N GLY A 410 -67.11 1.98 49.40
CA GLY A 410 -67.80 0.84 50.01
C GLY A 410 -68.72 0.12 49.01
N GLY A 411 -69.63 -0.70 49.53
CA GLY A 411 -70.56 -1.49 48.71
C GLY A 411 -71.51 -0.62 47.89
N GLU A 412 -72.18 0.32 48.54
CA GLU A 412 -73.12 1.28 47.93
C GLU A 412 -72.69 2.74 48.11
N GLU A 413 -71.45 2.94 48.56
CA GLU A 413 -70.88 4.22 48.98
C GLU A 413 -69.85 4.75 47.98
N PHE A 414 -70.04 5.99 47.56
CA PHE A 414 -69.14 6.74 46.69
C PHE A 414 -68.59 7.96 47.43
N ALA A 415 -67.43 8.46 47.01
CA ALA A 415 -66.90 9.71 47.50
C ALA A 415 -66.36 10.57 46.37
N VAL A 416 -66.54 11.89 46.51
CA VAL A 416 -66.07 12.89 45.56
C VAL A 416 -65.16 13.88 46.27
N LEU A 417 -63.95 14.05 45.77
CA LEU A 417 -63.05 15.14 46.15
C LEU A 417 -63.20 16.28 45.13
N MET A 418 -63.42 17.49 45.61
CA MET A 418 -63.64 18.69 44.80
C MET A 418 -62.58 19.76 45.11
N PRO A 419 -61.41 19.71 44.46
CA PRO A 419 -60.36 20.72 44.61
C PRO A 419 -60.86 22.13 44.28
N GLY A 420 -60.51 23.11 45.11
CA GLY A 420 -60.88 24.51 44.89
C GLY A 420 -62.33 24.87 45.21
N SER A 421 -63.12 23.93 45.75
CA SER A 421 -64.52 24.17 46.14
C SER A 421 -64.65 24.38 47.64
N ASP A 422 -65.26 25.50 48.03
CA ASP A 422 -65.73 25.72 49.39
C ASP A 422 -67.05 24.98 49.65
N THR A 423 -67.56 25.09 50.87
CA THR A 423 -68.80 24.44 51.31
C THR A 423 -69.97 24.68 50.35
N GLU A 424 -70.18 25.91 49.89
CA GLU A 424 -71.34 26.26 49.05
C GLU A 424 -71.16 25.72 47.62
N GLY A 425 -69.97 25.87 47.05
CA GLY A 425 -69.65 25.29 45.74
C GLY A 425 -69.78 23.76 45.75
N ALA A 426 -69.32 23.12 46.81
CA ALA A 426 -69.42 21.68 47.00
C ALA A 426 -70.87 21.21 47.18
N ARG A 427 -71.68 21.96 47.94
CA ARG A 427 -73.12 21.70 48.09
C ARG A 427 -73.83 21.78 46.73
N HIS A 428 -73.54 22.77 45.90
CA HIS A 428 -74.13 22.87 44.57
C HIS A 428 -73.77 21.68 43.67
N VAL A 429 -72.53 21.20 43.73
CA VAL A 429 -72.13 20.00 42.99
C VAL A 429 -72.82 18.76 43.55
N ALA A 430 -72.91 18.63 44.87
CA ALA A 430 -73.65 17.53 45.52
C ALA A 430 -75.13 17.49 45.11
N GLU A 431 -75.82 18.64 45.07
CA GLU A 431 -77.22 18.66 44.62
C GLU A 431 -77.36 18.23 43.15
N ARG A 432 -76.44 18.65 42.29
CA ARG A 432 -76.41 18.19 40.89
C ARG A 432 -76.17 16.68 40.78
N LEU A 433 -75.31 16.13 41.62
CA LEU A 433 -75.07 14.68 41.68
C LEU A 433 -76.32 13.93 42.15
N ARG A 434 -77.02 14.46 43.16
CA ARG A 434 -78.28 13.91 43.67
C ARG A 434 -79.35 13.87 42.59
N GLU A 435 -79.55 14.99 41.90
CA GLU A 435 -80.51 15.09 40.80
C GLU A 435 -80.14 14.16 39.63
N ALA A 436 -78.87 14.09 39.23
CA ALA A 436 -78.43 13.24 38.14
C ALA A 436 -78.63 11.75 38.42
N CYS A 437 -78.52 11.33 39.68
CA CYS A 437 -78.75 9.93 40.06
C CYS A 437 -80.25 9.56 40.15
N THR A 438 -81.17 10.53 40.07
CA THR A 438 -82.62 10.27 40.23
C THR A 438 -83.18 9.27 39.22
N LEU A 439 -82.57 9.21 38.03
CA LEU A 439 -82.95 8.30 36.97
C LEU A 439 -81.71 7.60 36.41
N VAL A 440 -81.53 6.33 36.77
CA VAL A 440 -80.47 5.48 36.23
C VAL A 440 -81.03 4.58 35.13
N THR A 441 -80.17 4.15 34.22
CA THR A 441 -80.55 3.23 33.15
C THR A 441 -80.03 1.84 33.47
N VAL A 442 -80.91 0.85 33.55
CA VAL A 442 -80.56 -0.53 33.87
C VAL A 442 -80.90 -1.44 32.70
N GLY A 443 -79.95 -2.28 32.27
CA GLY A 443 -80.06 -3.15 31.09
C GLY A 443 -79.34 -2.60 29.86
N GLU A 444 -79.25 -3.41 28.81
CA GLU A 444 -78.52 -3.07 27.57
C GLU A 444 -79.45 -3.01 26.35
N GLY A 445 -79.14 -2.12 25.40
CA GLY A 445 -79.82 -2.06 24.10
C GLY A 445 -81.30 -1.69 24.20
N LYS A 446 -82.17 -2.50 23.58
CA LYS A 446 -83.63 -2.25 23.51
C LYS A 446 -84.38 -2.59 24.81
N ASP A 447 -83.73 -3.30 25.73
CA ASP A 447 -84.32 -3.72 27.01
C ASP A 447 -83.90 -2.81 28.16
N ALA A 448 -83.14 -1.74 27.88
CA ALA A 448 -82.75 -0.74 28.86
C ALA A 448 -83.97 0.00 29.42
N GLN A 449 -84.14 -0.02 30.74
CA GLN A 449 -85.24 0.62 31.44
C GLN A 449 -84.72 1.69 32.39
N ALA A 450 -85.46 2.80 32.47
CA ALA A 450 -85.19 3.85 33.43
C ALA A 450 -85.70 3.42 34.81
N PHE A 451 -84.81 3.38 35.79
CA PHE A 451 -85.11 3.03 37.18
C PHE A 451 -84.79 4.21 38.08
N SER A 452 -85.72 4.54 38.98
CA SER A 452 -85.53 5.67 39.88
C SER A 452 -84.87 5.21 41.17
N ILE A 453 -83.76 5.86 41.51
CA ILE A 453 -83.09 5.74 42.81
C ILE A 453 -82.98 7.13 43.42
N THR A 454 -82.77 7.20 44.72
CA THR A 454 -82.35 8.43 45.38
C THR A 454 -81.00 8.20 46.04
N VAL A 455 -80.25 9.29 46.24
CA VAL A 455 -78.98 9.25 46.95
C VAL A 455 -79.00 10.28 48.06
N SER A 456 -78.43 9.92 49.19
CA SER A 456 -78.15 10.86 50.27
C SER A 456 -76.68 11.26 50.19
N ILE A 457 -76.37 12.54 50.47
CA ILE A 457 -75.01 13.06 50.34
C ILE A 457 -74.63 13.89 51.57
N GLY A 458 -73.47 13.62 52.14
CA GLY A 458 -72.85 14.45 53.18
C GLY A 458 -71.64 15.19 52.64
N VAL A 459 -71.54 16.49 52.88
CA VAL A 459 -70.44 17.34 52.38
C VAL A 459 -69.64 17.93 53.55
N ALA A 460 -68.31 17.93 53.46
CA ALA A 460 -67.43 18.62 54.41
C ALA A 460 -66.32 19.39 53.67
N GLU A 461 -66.07 20.63 54.10
CA GLU A 461 -64.95 21.45 53.62
C GLU A 461 -63.70 21.16 54.45
N PHE A 462 -62.55 21.12 53.78
CA PHE A 462 -61.25 21.09 54.43
C PHE A 462 -60.88 22.46 54.98
N ASP A 463 -60.69 22.55 56.30
CA ASP A 463 -60.40 23.78 57.04
C ASP A 463 -58.90 24.04 57.27
N GLY A 464 -58.01 23.16 56.80
CA GLY A 464 -56.56 23.27 56.95
C GLY A 464 -55.96 22.36 58.03
N ASP A 465 -56.72 22.08 59.09
CA ASP A 465 -56.19 21.56 60.36
C ASP A 465 -56.60 20.12 60.68
N VAL A 466 -57.34 19.47 59.80
CA VAL A 466 -57.77 18.07 59.95
C VAL A 466 -57.00 17.08 59.09
N THR A 467 -57.02 15.80 59.48
CA THR A 467 -56.58 14.70 58.61
C THR A 467 -57.66 14.36 57.59
N ILE A 468 -57.29 13.63 56.51
CA ILE A 468 -58.27 13.14 55.54
C ILE A 468 -59.30 12.22 56.19
N ASP A 469 -58.91 11.37 57.14
CA ASP A 469 -59.85 10.51 57.87
C ASP A 469 -60.87 11.33 58.68
N ALA A 470 -60.43 12.40 59.33
CA ALA A 470 -61.32 13.28 60.09
C ALA A 470 -62.24 14.08 59.16
N LEU A 471 -61.76 14.51 58.00
CA LEU A 471 -62.59 15.15 56.97
C LEU A 471 -63.64 14.18 56.41
N TYR A 472 -63.25 12.94 56.11
CA TYR A 472 -64.15 11.87 55.69
C TYR A 472 -65.22 11.60 56.75
N HIS A 473 -64.82 11.47 58.02
CA HIS A 473 -65.75 11.28 59.12
C HIS A 473 -66.77 12.44 59.26
N ARG A 474 -66.37 13.70 59.05
CA ARG A 474 -67.30 14.84 59.04
C ARG A 474 -68.33 14.73 57.93
N ALA A 475 -67.90 14.37 56.72
CA ALA A 475 -68.80 14.16 55.59
C ALA A 475 -69.73 12.95 55.82
N ASP A 476 -69.22 11.86 56.40
CA ASP A 476 -70.00 10.68 56.78
C ASP A 476 -71.06 10.98 57.86
N CYS A 477 -70.72 11.77 58.87
CA CYS A 477 -71.71 12.26 59.85
C CYS A 477 -72.81 13.11 59.21
N ALA A 478 -72.47 13.96 58.24
CA ALA A 478 -73.46 14.73 57.50
C ALA A 478 -74.36 13.81 56.67
N LEU A 479 -73.79 12.80 56.01
CA LEU A 479 -74.55 11.78 55.28
C LEU A 479 -75.51 11.01 56.20
N TYR A 480 -75.06 10.68 57.41
CA TYR A 480 -75.89 10.05 58.42
C TYR A 480 -77.10 10.92 58.80
N GLU A 481 -76.90 12.23 58.98
CA GLU A 481 -78.01 13.16 59.21
C GLU A 481 -78.94 13.28 58.00
N ALA A 482 -78.41 13.25 56.77
CA ALA A 482 -79.24 13.21 55.56
C ALA A 482 -80.17 11.98 55.56
N LYS A 483 -79.63 10.81 55.91
CA LYS A 483 -80.39 9.56 56.03
C LYS A 483 -81.45 9.62 57.15
N ARG A 484 -81.16 10.29 58.28
CA ARG A 484 -82.11 10.47 59.39
C ARG A 484 -83.21 11.48 59.09
N ALA A 485 -82.89 12.54 58.35
CA ALA A 485 -83.81 13.60 57.98
C ALA A 485 -84.76 13.23 56.81
N GLY A 486 -84.78 11.96 56.41
CA GLY A 486 -85.71 11.43 55.42
C GLY A 486 -85.10 11.09 54.06
N ARG A 487 -83.76 11.03 53.95
CA ARG A 487 -83.02 10.67 52.72
C ARG A 487 -83.24 11.65 51.57
N ASP A 488 -82.73 11.31 50.38
CA ASP A 488 -82.82 12.10 49.14
C ASP A 488 -82.46 13.58 49.34
N ARG A 489 -81.31 13.85 49.97
CA ARG A 489 -80.87 15.20 50.30
C ARG A 489 -79.36 15.33 50.48
N VAL A 490 -78.90 16.57 50.43
CA VAL A 490 -77.55 16.97 50.78
C VAL A 490 -77.55 17.60 52.18
N GLU A 491 -76.71 17.10 53.07
CA GLU A 491 -76.41 17.73 54.36
C GLU A 491 -74.94 18.16 54.39
N VAL A 492 -74.67 19.25 55.11
CA VAL A 492 -73.32 19.80 55.26
C VAL A 492 -72.84 19.57 56.68
N GLY A 493 -71.67 18.95 56.82
CA GLY A 493 -71.01 18.78 58.11
C GLY A 493 -70.56 20.12 58.68
N CYS A 494 -71.03 20.45 59.88
CA CYS A 494 -70.54 21.61 60.61
C CYS A 494 -69.05 21.39 60.95
N GLY A 495 -68.15 22.11 60.28
CA GLY A 495 -66.81 22.34 60.80
C GLY A 495 -66.92 23.27 62.00
N ASP A 496 -66.30 22.94 63.13
CA ASP A 496 -66.17 23.84 64.27
C ASP A 496 -65.45 25.12 63.81
N ARG A 497 -66.23 26.15 63.43
CA ARG A 497 -65.72 27.51 63.26
C ARG A 497 -65.67 28.17 64.65
N SER A 498 -64.89 27.60 65.55
CA SER A 498 -64.63 28.17 66.87
C SER A 498 -63.14 28.32 67.10
N ALA A 499 -62.52 29.23 66.33
CA ALA A 499 -61.30 29.95 66.70
C ALA A 499 -61.10 31.11 65.71
N ALA A 500 -61.63 32.27 66.07
CA ALA A 500 -61.20 33.57 65.55
C ALA A 500 -60.90 34.47 66.74
#